data_AF-Q4CL77-F1
#
_entry.id   AF-Q4CL77-F1
#
_cell.length_a   1.000
_cell.length_b   1.000
_cell.length_c   1.000
_cell.angle_alpha   90.00
_cell.angle_beta   90.00
_cell.angle_gamma   90.00
#
_symmetry.space_group_name_H-M   'P 1'
#
loop_
_entity.id
_entity.type
_entity.pdbx_description
1 polymer ?
#
loop_
_entity_poly.entity_id
_entity_poly.type
_entity_poly.pdbx_seq_one_letter_code
_entity_poly.pdbx_strand_id
1 'polypeptide(L)'
;SACLVLHSVNLTGSVLTIARTQAVAVFRDSVGVLVFGGVALHSRGALYVDGLSVQTALGLCVSVEGGVAASGGSVVAFVDSDFLLCKHAVSVRGAVSVSGSAVALVRSEFVSTEDYAVAFYSTVSLAGGSMLLAKGNVHDGVSREMLYAAGAVTASGSTLSFVRNRVLLPRMLSLSLSLAAGAHLRVACNDAGGRVLSTAEEYAAAGFGDAGSIDVAGCDACDRDIYCYAPGTASASMTDGVCVCACGSGGYGEACVSVGAPTLPPAAGIAPSVFLREGVTVHSVFVVPAGASEVTLRHVVLDGVSPVLYVPWMARDGVRIVVQNVSLLNGAVLYVMGGGALRGAAGSDESGPVELSVCDLEALNGALVLTGTFPAGSALTVTDSLLVAARPTPLVYLPGSRSSPYAPVLVLSGLRLVRSVLVVSGVALVTVMTGGRTVVVDGAVLELVGGGVALDAAVFGGEYALYASARVVASEGAVMRVSGSQVYAAHGLVFDSGVEANASAVVMNDNTGVLTDGALLVLRGSASFASGSWLSVRGDSISGRLLSLPSYPRSVELAQSTLTLHGNAGSGSVVMDGTV
;
A
#
# COMPACT_ATOMS: atom_id res chain seq x y z
N SER A 1 -12.36 -6.54 -22.09
CA SER A 1 -13.59 -5.93 -21.58
C SER A 1 -13.24 -4.68 -20.81
N ALA A 2 -14.13 -3.69 -20.72
CA ALA A 2 -13.90 -2.50 -19.91
C ALA A 2 -15.19 -1.98 -19.25
N CYS A 3 -15.08 -1.31 -18.11
CA CYS A 3 -16.25 -0.73 -17.41
C CYS A 3 -16.76 0.53 -18.14
N LEU A 4 -15.85 1.42 -18.51
CA LEU A 4 -16.13 2.62 -19.28
C LEU A 4 -15.29 2.60 -20.55
N VAL A 5 -15.93 2.78 -21.71
CA VAL A 5 -15.25 2.86 -23.00
C VAL A 5 -15.48 4.24 -23.60
N LEU A 6 -14.40 4.95 -23.89
CA LEU A 6 -14.41 6.12 -24.75
C LEU A 6 -13.84 5.73 -26.12
N HIS A 7 -14.51 6.10 -27.19
CA HIS A 7 -14.08 5.76 -28.54
C HIS A 7 -13.71 7.03 -29.32
N SER A 8 -12.48 7.08 -29.84
CA SER A 8 -11.92 8.15 -30.68
C SER A 8 -12.22 9.55 -30.13
N VAL A 9 -11.72 9.83 -28.93
CA VAL A 9 -11.96 11.11 -28.25
C VAL A 9 -11.31 12.22 -29.08
N ASN A 10 -12.11 13.03 -29.75
CA ASN A 10 -11.65 14.18 -30.53
C ASN A 10 -12.39 15.44 -30.08
N LEU A 11 -11.71 16.33 -29.36
CA LEU A 11 -12.30 17.52 -28.76
C LEU A 11 -11.61 18.78 -29.30
N THR A 12 -12.40 19.64 -29.94
CA THR A 12 -11.94 20.96 -30.41
C THR A 12 -12.68 22.03 -29.64
N GLY A 13 -11.96 22.82 -28.83
CA GLY A 13 -12.56 23.87 -28.00
C GLY A 13 -13.66 23.39 -27.04
N SER A 14 -13.67 22.09 -26.74
CA SER A 14 -14.71 21.41 -25.95
C SER A 14 -14.06 20.66 -24.79
N VAL A 15 -14.80 20.50 -23.69
CA VAL A 15 -14.32 19.85 -22.47
C VAL A 15 -15.14 18.59 -22.20
N LEU A 16 -14.45 17.46 -22.03
CA LEU A 16 -15.02 16.23 -21.51
C LEU A 16 -14.50 16.02 -20.09
N THR A 17 -15.40 15.80 -19.14
CA THR A 17 -15.04 15.54 -17.74
C THR A 17 -15.65 14.23 -17.28
N ILE A 18 -14.81 13.31 -16.82
CA ILE A 18 -15.20 12.12 -16.05
C ILE A 18 -15.02 12.51 -14.59
N ALA A 19 -16.12 12.81 -13.90
CA ALA A 19 -16.09 13.25 -12.51
C ALA A 19 -16.68 12.18 -11.57
N ARG A 20 -16.07 11.98 -10.40
CA ARG A 20 -16.61 11.19 -9.28
C ARG A 20 -17.14 9.82 -9.72
N THR A 21 -16.32 9.10 -10.47
CA THR A 21 -16.71 7.84 -11.10
C THR A 21 -15.97 6.69 -10.43
N GLN A 22 -16.70 5.64 -10.07
CA GLN A 22 -16.10 4.39 -9.57
C GLN A 22 -16.18 3.32 -10.66
N ALA A 23 -15.03 2.74 -11.03
CA ALA A 23 -14.94 1.64 -11.97
C ALA A 23 -14.29 0.42 -11.31
N VAL A 24 -14.87 -0.75 -11.54
CA VAL A 24 -14.43 -1.98 -10.89
C VAL A 24 -14.34 -3.10 -11.92
N ALA A 25 -13.12 -3.54 -12.23
CA ALA A 25 -12.83 -4.54 -13.23
C ALA A 25 -12.20 -5.80 -12.57
N VAL A 26 -13.06 -6.72 -12.14
CA VAL A 26 -12.65 -7.90 -11.33
C VAL A 26 -12.13 -9.08 -12.16
N PHE A 27 -12.36 -9.10 -13.47
CA PHE A 27 -11.86 -10.17 -14.31
C PHE A 27 -10.38 -9.93 -14.63
N ARG A 28 -9.59 -11.02 -14.73
CA ARG A 28 -8.24 -10.94 -15.29
C ARG A 28 -8.29 -10.27 -16.66
N ASP A 29 -7.32 -9.41 -16.95
CA ASP A 29 -7.19 -8.62 -18.18
C ASP A 29 -8.34 -7.64 -18.50
N SER A 30 -9.26 -7.41 -17.56
CA SER A 30 -10.27 -6.35 -17.71
C SER A 30 -9.68 -4.97 -17.45
N VAL A 31 -10.29 -3.96 -18.07
CA VAL A 31 -9.85 -2.56 -17.99
C VAL A 31 -10.89 -1.73 -17.24
N GLY A 32 -10.47 -0.82 -16.36
CA GLY A 32 -11.43 0.11 -15.74
C GLY A 32 -12.00 1.08 -16.78
N VAL A 33 -11.15 1.95 -17.32
CA VAL A 33 -11.46 2.92 -18.36
C VAL A 33 -10.60 2.65 -19.59
N LEU A 34 -11.23 2.33 -20.71
CA LEU A 34 -10.58 2.11 -21.98
C LEU A 34 -10.88 3.28 -22.92
N VAL A 35 -9.85 3.98 -23.37
CA VAL A 35 -9.94 4.92 -24.48
C VAL A 35 -9.41 4.23 -25.73
N PHE A 36 -10.30 3.86 -26.63
CA PHE A 36 -9.94 3.20 -27.88
C PHE A 36 -9.88 4.21 -29.03
N GLY A 37 -8.87 4.13 -29.90
CA GLY A 37 -8.70 5.06 -31.02
C GLY A 37 -8.05 6.40 -30.64
N GLY A 38 -7.45 6.49 -29.46
CA GLY A 38 -6.65 7.63 -28.99
C GLY A 38 -7.45 8.84 -28.50
N VAL A 39 -6.71 9.83 -28.03
CA VAL A 39 -7.22 11.15 -27.59
C VAL A 39 -6.59 12.22 -28.45
N ALA A 40 -7.40 13.06 -29.07
CA ALA A 40 -6.98 14.20 -29.88
C ALA A 40 -7.68 15.48 -29.38
N LEU A 41 -6.91 16.40 -28.81
CA LEU A 41 -7.40 17.66 -28.27
C LEU A 41 -6.81 18.84 -29.04
N HIS A 42 -7.67 19.72 -29.52
CA HIS A 42 -7.29 20.87 -30.34
C HIS A 42 -7.94 22.15 -29.83
N SER A 43 -7.27 23.28 -30.05
CA SER A 43 -7.84 24.62 -29.84
C SER A 43 -8.53 24.76 -28.48
N ARG A 44 -7.80 24.48 -27.40
CA ARG A 44 -8.30 24.51 -26.01
C ARG A 44 -9.34 23.42 -25.71
N GLY A 45 -9.19 22.24 -26.32
CA GLY A 45 -9.93 21.04 -25.91
C GLY A 45 -9.39 20.48 -24.60
N ALA A 46 -10.24 19.86 -23.77
CA ALA A 46 -9.77 19.28 -22.52
C ALA A 46 -10.43 17.94 -22.18
N LEU A 47 -9.62 17.02 -21.65
CA LEU A 47 -10.07 15.80 -21.00
C LEU A 47 -9.69 15.88 -19.52
N TYR A 48 -10.69 16.03 -18.67
CA TYR A 48 -10.56 16.02 -17.22
C TYR A 48 -11.04 14.69 -16.65
N VAL A 49 -10.23 14.08 -15.83
CA VAL A 49 -10.57 12.93 -15.01
C VAL A 49 -10.41 13.38 -13.56
N ASP A 50 -11.52 13.55 -12.86
CA ASP A 50 -11.58 14.22 -11.56
C ASP A 50 -12.32 13.33 -10.56
N GLY A 51 -11.63 12.78 -9.55
CA GLY A 51 -12.27 11.83 -8.63
C GLY A 51 -12.61 10.50 -9.30
N LEU A 52 -11.71 9.97 -10.15
CA LEU A 52 -11.87 8.62 -10.68
C LEU A 52 -11.26 7.60 -9.70
N SER A 53 -12.08 6.69 -9.20
CA SER A 53 -11.61 5.57 -8.38
C SER A 53 -11.72 4.27 -9.19
N VAL A 54 -10.60 3.61 -9.45
CA VAL A 54 -10.57 2.36 -10.21
C VAL A 54 -9.97 1.22 -9.40
N GLN A 55 -10.70 0.10 -9.30
CA GLN A 55 -10.17 -1.16 -8.79
C GLN A 55 -10.05 -2.17 -9.91
N THR A 56 -8.93 -2.90 -9.96
CA THR A 56 -8.84 -4.10 -10.80
C THR A 56 -8.20 -5.26 -10.05
N ALA A 57 -8.22 -6.46 -10.64
CA ALA A 57 -7.46 -7.61 -10.15
C ALA A 57 -6.12 -7.74 -10.89
N LEU A 58 -5.22 -6.77 -10.70
CA LEU A 58 -3.96 -6.61 -11.46
C LEU A 58 -4.21 -6.42 -12.97
N GLY A 59 -5.30 -5.73 -13.32
CA GLY A 59 -5.65 -5.33 -14.69
C GLY A 59 -5.21 -3.90 -15.01
N LEU A 60 -5.54 -3.38 -16.19
CA LEU A 60 -5.24 -1.98 -16.51
C LEU A 60 -6.35 -1.08 -15.95
N CYS A 61 -6.01 -0.07 -15.16
CA CYS A 61 -7.04 0.82 -14.62
C CYS A 61 -7.52 1.81 -15.67
N VAL A 62 -6.61 2.56 -16.28
CA VAL A 62 -6.87 3.42 -17.44
C VAL A 62 -5.94 3.02 -18.56
N SER A 63 -6.50 2.70 -19.73
CA SER A 63 -5.74 2.33 -20.92
C SER A 63 -6.15 3.21 -22.09
N VAL A 64 -5.19 3.91 -22.69
CA VAL A 64 -5.38 4.72 -23.89
C VAL A 64 -4.71 4.03 -25.06
N GLU A 65 -5.50 3.39 -25.91
CA GLU A 65 -5.08 2.71 -27.13
C GLU A 65 -5.20 3.67 -28.31
N GLY A 66 -4.08 4.07 -28.91
CA GLY A 66 -4.02 5.03 -30.02
C GLY A 66 -3.24 6.32 -29.72
N GLY A 67 -2.71 6.48 -28.50
CA GLY A 67 -1.91 7.64 -28.11
C GLY A 67 -2.71 8.87 -27.71
N VAL A 68 -2.00 9.97 -27.44
CA VAL A 68 -2.57 11.24 -26.96
C VAL A 68 -1.93 12.39 -27.74
N ALA A 69 -2.73 13.18 -28.44
CA ALA A 69 -2.31 14.40 -29.10
C ALA A 69 -3.05 15.59 -28.46
N ALA A 70 -2.33 16.56 -27.90
CA ALA A 70 -2.90 17.77 -27.33
C ALA A 70 -2.21 19.00 -27.92
N SER A 71 -2.99 19.90 -28.52
CA SER A 71 -2.46 21.09 -29.19
C SER A 71 -3.29 22.35 -28.94
N GLY A 72 -2.67 23.52 -29.08
CA GLY A 72 -3.37 24.81 -29.08
C GLY A 72 -3.98 25.16 -27.72
N GLY A 73 -3.23 25.00 -26.63
CA GLY A 73 -3.68 25.29 -25.27
C GLY A 73 -4.65 24.24 -24.72
N SER A 74 -4.54 22.98 -25.14
CA SER A 74 -5.38 21.88 -24.68
C SER A 74 -4.87 21.27 -23.37
N VAL A 75 -5.73 20.53 -22.65
CA VAL A 75 -5.38 19.96 -21.33
C VAL A 75 -5.83 18.51 -21.20
N VAL A 76 -4.94 17.63 -20.76
CA VAL A 76 -5.30 16.31 -20.21
C VAL A 76 -4.95 16.31 -18.74
N ALA A 77 -5.90 16.08 -17.85
CA ALA A 77 -5.64 16.11 -16.41
C ALA A 77 -6.32 14.95 -15.68
N PHE A 78 -5.56 14.28 -14.83
CA PHE A 78 -6.08 13.42 -13.77
C PHE A 78 -5.91 14.16 -12.45
N VAL A 79 -6.99 14.31 -11.70
CA VAL A 79 -7.06 15.07 -10.46
C VAL A 79 -7.78 14.22 -9.43
N ASP A 80 -7.24 14.16 -8.20
CA ASP A 80 -7.88 13.51 -7.04
C ASP A 80 -8.38 12.08 -7.35
N SER A 81 -7.60 11.31 -8.13
CA SER A 81 -7.99 9.98 -8.63
C SER A 81 -7.23 8.87 -7.91
N ASP A 82 -7.93 7.78 -7.61
CA ASP A 82 -7.42 6.64 -6.86
C ASP A 82 -7.39 5.37 -7.72
N PHE A 83 -6.26 4.67 -7.72
CA PHE A 83 -6.03 3.50 -8.54
C PHE A 83 -5.55 2.35 -7.66
N LEU A 84 -6.34 1.31 -7.48
CA LEU A 84 -6.02 0.17 -6.60
C LEU A 84 -5.83 -1.13 -7.39
N LEU A 85 -4.75 -1.83 -7.05
CA LEU A 85 -4.44 -3.18 -7.55
C LEU A 85 -4.45 -3.23 -9.08
N CYS A 86 -3.93 -2.18 -9.71
CA CYS A 86 -3.77 -2.10 -11.15
C CYS A 86 -2.42 -2.67 -11.56
N LYS A 87 -2.31 -3.31 -12.71
CA LYS A 87 -1.02 -3.50 -13.37
C LYS A 87 -0.35 -2.15 -13.67
N HIS A 88 -1.12 -1.27 -14.31
CA HIS A 88 -0.82 0.15 -14.48
C HIS A 88 -2.04 0.98 -14.12
N ALA A 89 -1.83 2.08 -13.40
CA ALA A 89 -2.90 3.04 -13.13
C ALA A 89 -3.32 3.75 -14.42
N VAL A 90 -2.34 4.30 -15.16
CA VAL A 90 -2.54 4.91 -16.47
C VAL A 90 -1.54 4.34 -17.46
N SER A 91 -2.02 3.75 -18.55
CA SER A 91 -1.20 3.22 -19.63
C SER A 91 -1.60 3.84 -20.95
N VAL A 92 -0.61 4.33 -21.71
CA VAL A 92 -0.82 4.87 -23.05
C VAL A 92 -0.05 4.05 -24.06
N ARG A 93 -0.78 3.40 -24.96
CA ARG A 93 -0.25 2.67 -26.12
C ARG A 93 -0.40 3.50 -27.38
N GLY A 94 0.68 4.17 -27.75
CA GLY A 94 0.75 5.10 -28.86
C GLY A 94 1.57 6.34 -28.48
N ALA A 95 1.91 7.16 -29.47
CA ALA A 95 2.71 8.36 -29.23
C ALA A 95 1.93 9.37 -28.40
N VAL A 96 2.64 10.07 -27.50
CA VAL A 96 2.11 11.23 -26.79
C VAL A 96 2.75 12.47 -27.38
N SER A 97 1.94 13.37 -27.94
CA SER A 97 2.41 14.62 -28.53
C SER A 97 1.65 15.79 -27.93
N VAL A 98 2.37 16.65 -27.22
CA VAL A 98 1.82 17.81 -26.52
C VAL A 98 2.51 19.05 -27.10
N SER A 99 1.74 19.94 -27.72
CA SER A 99 2.22 21.17 -28.36
C SER A 99 1.48 22.39 -27.83
N GLY A 100 2.19 23.30 -27.17
CA GLY A 100 1.62 24.44 -26.43
C GLY A 100 0.42 24.05 -25.55
N SER A 101 0.52 22.92 -24.85
CA SER A 101 -0.59 22.29 -24.11
C SER A 101 -0.08 21.64 -22.82
N ALA A 102 -0.98 21.16 -21.95
CA ALA A 102 -0.60 20.60 -20.65
C ALA A 102 -1.13 19.18 -20.44
N VAL A 103 -0.30 18.33 -19.83
CA VAL A 103 -0.68 17.03 -19.27
C VAL A 103 -0.39 17.06 -17.77
N ALA A 104 -1.39 16.78 -16.93
CA ALA A 104 -1.28 16.90 -15.49
C ALA A 104 -1.77 15.64 -14.77
N LEU A 105 -1.02 15.23 -13.75
CA LEU A 105 -1.38 14.21 -12.77
C LEU A 105 -1.29 14.88 -11.40
N VAL A 106 -2.43 15.12 -10.76
CA VAL A 106 -2.51 15.95 -9.55
C VAL A 106 -3.22 15.18 -8.45
N ARG A 107 -2.58 15.10 -7.27
CA ARG A 107 -3.11 14.43 -6.06
C ARG A 107 -3.72 13.05 -6.32
N SER A 108 -3.09 12.25 -7.18
CA SER A 108 -3.56 10.91 -7.47
C SER A 108 -2.83 9.87 -6.62
N GLU A 109 -3.56 8.85 -6.14
CA GLU A 109 -3.01 7.74 -5.37
C GLU A 109 -2.92 6.48 -6.25
N PHE A 110 -1.72 5.91 -6.36
CA PHE A 110 -1.41 4.71 -7.13
C PHE A 110 -1.06 3.58 -6.17
N VAL A 111 -2.08 2.81 -5.79
CA VAL A 111 -2.04 1.87 -4.67
C VAL A 111 -1.84 0.43 -5.16
N SER A 112 -0.77 -0.20 -4.68
CA SER A 112 -0.39 -1.59 -4.93
C SER A 112 -0.36 -1.93 -6.41
N THR A 113 0.30 -1.09 -7.23
CA THR A 113 0.44 -1.39 -8.66
C THR A 113 1.40 -2.56 -8.89
N GLU A 114 1.06 -3.45 -9.83
CA GLU A 114 1.91 -4.61 -10.16
C GLU A 114 3.24 -4.16 -10.79
N ASP A 115 3.16 -3.22 -11.73
CA ASP A 115 4.28 -2.62 -12.43
C ASP A 115 4.27 -1.10 -12.16
N TYR A 116 4.35 -0.27 -13.21
CA TYR A 116 4.41 1.18 -13.14
C TYR A 116 3.06 1.82 -12.84
N ALA A 117 3.03 2.95 -12.14
CA ALA A 117 1.80 3.74 -12.03
C ALA A 117 1.39 4.32 -13.40
N VAL A 118 2.31 5.00 -14.08
CA VAL A 118 2.08 5.60 -15.39
C VAL A 118 3.07 5.02 -16.40
N ALA A 119 2.55 4.41 -17.47
CA ALA A 119 3.35 3.76 -18.50
C ALA A 119 3.05 4.30 -19.90
N PHE A 120 4.06 4.91 -20.52
CA PHE A 120 4.06 5.31 -21.93
C PHE A 120 4.80 4.27 -22.76
N TYR A 121 4.09 3.53 -23.62
CA TYR A 121 4.72 2.49 -24.45
C TYR A 121 5.30 3.01 -25.78
N SER A 122 5.34 4.32 -25.98
CA SER A 122 5.90 4.96 -27.16
C SER A 122 6.67 6.23 -26.76
N THR A 123 6.99 7.08 -27.73
CA THR A 123 7.63 8.37 -27.48
C THR A 123 6.66 9.36 -26.87
N VAL A 124 7.20 10.22 -26.00
CA VAL A 124 6.50 11.39 -25.45
C VAL A 124 7.22 12.62 -25.97
N SER A 125 6.52 13.51 -26.64
CA SER A 125 7.07 14.75 -27.21
C SER A 125 6.34 15.97 -26.64
N LEU A 126 7.09 16.88 -26.04
CA LEU A 126 6.63 18.15 -25.50
C LEU A 126 7.25 19.29 -26.30
N ALA A 127 6.42 20.11 -26.95
CA ALA A 127 6.88 21.23 -27.77
C ALA A 127 6.09 22.52 -27.51
N GLY A 128 6.65 23.65 -27.92
CA GLY A 128 5.91 24.92 -28.01
C GLY A 128 5.38 25.47 -26.68
N GLY A 129 6.14 25.34 -25.58
CA GLY A 129 5.69 25.80 -24.26
C GLY A 129 4.73 24.83 -23.56
N SER A 130 4.87 23.53 -23.84
CA SER A 130 4.05 22.51 -23.20
C SER A 130 4.51 22.19 -21.79
N MET A 131 3.63 21.58 -21.00
CA MET A 131 3.96 21.14 -19.65
C MET A 131 3.50 19.69 -19.40
N LEU A 132 4.38 18.89 -18.80
CA LEU A 132 4.00 17.66 -18.11
C LEU A 132 4.16 17.89 -16.61
N LEU A 133 3.07 17.84 -15.85
CA LEU A 133 3.04 18.09 -14.41
C LEU A 133 2.65 16.83 -13.65
N ALA A 134 3.49 16.39 -12.72
CA ALA A 134 3.14 15.42 -11.70
C ALA A 134 3.23 16.10 -10.33
N LYS A 135 2.09 16.36 -9.70
CA LYS A 135 2.00 17.15 -8.46
C LYS A 135 1.25 16.40 -7.36
N GLY A 136 1.91 16.15 -6.23
CA GLY A 136 1.24 15.62 -5.04
C GLY A 136 0.76 14.17 -5.16
N ASN A 137 1.31 13.39 -6.08
CA ASN A 137 0.88 12.00 -6.27
C ASN A 137 1.57 11.06 -5.29
N VAL A 138 0.93 9.94 -4.96
CA VAL A 138 1.50 8.90 -4.09
C VAL A 138 1.56 7.60 -4.87
N HIS A 139 2.71 6.92 -4.84
CA HIS A 139 2.89 5.60 -5.45
C HIS A 139 3.53 4.64 -4.44
N ASP A 140 2.77 3.65 -3.99
CA ASP A 140 3.24 2.65 -3.03
C ASP A 140 3.53 1.28 -3.68
N GLY A 141 3.58 1.22 -5.02
CA GLY A 141 4.06 0.05 -5.73
C GLY A 141 5.52 -0.23 -5.38
N VAL A 142 5.85 -1.51 -5.15
CA VAL A 142 7.19 -1.94 -4.76
C VAL A 142 7.97 -2.62 -5.89
N SER A 143 7.32 -2.91 -7.01
CA SER A 143 7.94 -3.67 -8.11
C SER A 143 8.69 -2.80 -9.09
N ARG A 144 8.17 -1.61 -9.39
CA ARG A 144 8.62 -0.73 -10.50
C ARG A 144 8.42 0.73 -10.13
N GLU A 145 9.06 1.62 -10.89
CA GLU A 145 9.02 3.07 -10.70
C GLU A 145 7.63 3.68 -10.96
N MET A 146 7.42 4.93 -10.54
CA MET A 146 6.13 5.62 -10.71
C MET A 146 5.82 5.89 -12.19
N LEU A 147 6.80 6.38 -12.95
CA LEU A 147 6.60 6.73 -14.36
C LEU A 147 7.62 6.04 -15.25
N TYR A 148 7.11 5.39 -16.29
CA TYR A 148 7.89 4.68 -17.29
C TYR A 148 7.59 5.18 -18.69
N ALA A 149 8.64 5.27 -19.51
CA ALA A 149 8.51 5.47 -20.94
C ALA A 149 9.41 4.49 -21.69
N ALA A 150 8.83 3.71 -22.59
CA ALA A 150 9.57 2.79 -23.46
C ALA A 150 10.34 3.55 -24.56
N GLY A 151 9.77 4.67 -25.05
CA GLY A 151 10.44 5.58 -25.97
C GLY A 151 11.09 6.76 -25.24
N ALA A 152 11.85 7.55 -25.98
CA ALA A 152 12.41 8.80 -25.45
C ALA A 152 11.30 9.79 -25.09
N VAL A 153 11.49 10.48 -23.96
CA VAL A 153 10.73 11.67 -23.57
C VAL A 153 11.53 12.87 -24.06
N THR A 154 11.04 13.54 -25.10
CA THR A 154 11.69 14.70 -25.71
C THR A 154 10.95 15.97 -25.32
N ALA A 155 11.68 16.99 -24.92
CA ALA A 155 11.12 18.32 -24.66
C ALA A 155 11.91 19.39 -25.40
N SER A 156 11.20 20.31 -26.07
CA SER A 156 11.75 21.49 -26.71
C SER A 156 10.95 22.72 -26.30
N GLY A 157 11.62 23.70 -25.70
CA GLY A 157 10.95 24.89 -25.17
C GLY A 157 9.78 24.57 -24.23
N SER A 158 9.87 23.47 -23.47
CA SER A 158 8.76 22.89 -22.69
C SER A 158 9.24 22.43 -21.32
N THR A 159 8.32 22.25 -20.38
CA THR A 159 8.65 21.99 -18.98
C THR A 159 8.13 20.64 -18.51
N LEU A 160 9.00 19.83 -17.90
CA LEU A 160 8.60 18.70 -17.09
C LEU A 160 8.71 19.13 -15.62
N SER A 161 7.63 18.99 -14.87
CA SER A 161 7.60 19.36 -13.45
C SER A 161 7.13 18.22 -12.57
N PHE A 162 7.91 17.89 -11.54
CA PHE A 162 7.59 16.87 -10.56
C PHE A 162 7.70 17.45 -9.16
N VAL A 163 6.58 17.51 -8.46
CA VAL A 163 6.49 18.26 -7.20
C VAL A 163 5.70 17.51 -6.15
N ARG A 164 6.25 17.36 -4.94
CA ARG A 164 5.56 16.73 -3.81
C ARG A 164 5.02 15.33 -4.09
N ASN A 165 5.60 14.60 -5.05
CA ASN A 165 5.25 13.21 -5.26
C ASN A 165 5.97 12.35 -4.21
N ARG A 166 5.33 11.28 -3.75
CA ARG A 166 5.91 10.34 -2.81
C ARG A 166 5.92 8.95 -3.41
N VAL A 167 7.08 8.29 -3.41
CA VAL A 167 7.23 6.92 -3.92
C VAL A 167 7.97 6.05 -2.91
N LEU A 168 7.64 4.76 -2.86
CA LEU A 168 8.33 3.82 -1.97
C LEU A 168 9.72 3.41 -2.46
N LEU A 169 9.96 3.43 -3.78
CA LEU A 169 11.25 3.05 -4.34
C LEU A 169 12.24 4.23 -4.34
N PRO A 170 13.56 3.96 -4.24
CA PRO A 170 14.56 5.01 -4.34
C PRO A 170 14.64 5.65 -5.74
N ARG A 171 14.10 4.97 -6.78
CA ARG A 171 13.93 5.48 -8.14
C ARG A 171 12.47 5.80 -8.41
N MET A 172 12.22 6.98 -8.96
CA MET A 172 10.89 7.50 -9.33
C MET A 172 10.57 7.30 -10.81
N LEU A 173 11.59 7.40 -11.67
CA LEU A 173 11.42 7.42 -13.12
C LEU A 173 12.28 6.35 -13.80
N SER A 174 11.70 5.72 -14.81
CA SER A 174 12.35 4.74 -15.67
C SER A 174 12.14 5.14 -17.13
N LEU A 175 12.94 6.10 -17.60
CA LEU A 175 12.81 6.70 -18.92
C LEU A 175 14.13 7.32 -19.41
N SER A 176 14.21 7.55 -20.71
CA SER A 176 15.28 8.34 -21.34
C SER A 176 14.78 9.74 -21.64
N LEU A 177 15.39 10.75 -21.01
CA LEU A 177 15.03 12.15 -21.19
C LEU A 177 15.97 12.83 -22.19
N SER A 178 15.41 13.60 -23.11
CA SER A 178 16.17 14.45 -24.04
C SER A 178 15.61 15.87 -24.01
N LEU A 179 16.37 16.78 -23.41
CA LEU A 179 16.02 18.18 -23.26
C LEU A 179 16.74 18.99 -24.35
N ALA A 180 15.98 19.56 -25.28
CA ALA A 180 16.49 20.51 -26.26
C ALA A 180 16.52 21.94 -25.68
N ALA A 181 17.03 22.90 -26.46
CA ALA A 181 17.12 24.29 -26.03
C ALA A 181 15.77 24.84 -25.51
N GLY A 182 15.83 25.52 -24.37
CA GLY A 182 14.67 26.09 -23.67
C GLY A 182 13.77 25.06 -22.96
N ALA A 183 14.11 23.77 -22.97
CA ALA A 183 13.42 22.79 -22.16
C ALA A 183 13.94 22.78 -20.72
N HIS A 184 13.04 22.59 -19.77
CA HIS A 184 13.35 22.61 -18.34
C HIS A 184 12.81 21.36 -17.66
N LEU A 185 13.65 20.70 -16.87
CA LEU A 185 13.22 19.70 -15.91
C LEU A 185 13.28 20.32 -14.51
N ARG A 186 12.11 20.49 -13.91
CA ARG A 186 11.92 21.21 -12.65
C ARG A 186 11.39 20.26 -11.58
N VAL A 187 12.01 20.30 -10.40
CA VAL A 187 11.66 19.38 -9.31
C VAL A 187 11.65 20.09 -7.97
N ALA A 188 10.70 19.72 -7.11
CA ALA A 188 10.63 20.23 -5.75
C ALA A 188 9.98 19.26 -4.77
N CYS A 189 10.63 19.05 -3.63
CA CYS A 189 10.03 18.39 -2.47
C CYS A 189 9.44 16.98 -2.73
N ASN A 190 10.04 16.19 -3.62
CA ASN A 190 9.61 14.80 -3.83
C ASN A 190 10.22 13.88 -2.78
N ASP A 191 9.51 12.84 -2.39
CA ASP A 191 9.99 11.77 -1.52
C ASP A 191 10.19 10.49 -2.33
N ALA A 192 11.38 9.90 -2.25
CA ALA A 192 11.68 8.64 -2.90
C ALA A 192 12.44 7.70 -1.96
N GLY A 193 11.83 6.57 -1.61
CA GLY A 193 12.45 5.61 -0.69
C GLY A 193 12.45 6.08 0.77
N GLY A 194 11.46 6.89 1.16
CA GLY A 194 11.32 7.43 2.51
C GLY A 194 12.30 8.57 2.82
N ARG A 195 12.79 9.26 1.78
CA ARG A 195 13.66 10.44 1.90
C ARG A 195 13.20 11.53 0.96
N VAL A 196 13.13 12.74 1.50
CA VAL A 196 12.89 13.96 0.71
C VAL A 196 14.15 14.29 -0.10
N LEU A 197 13.99 14.37 -1.42
CA LEU A 197 15.06 14.71 -2.35
C LEU A 197 15.27 16.23 -2.39
N SER A 198 16.52 16.65 -2.23
CA SER A 198 16.92 18.04 -2.02
C SER A 198 18.01 18.53 -2.97
N THR A 199 18.78 17.63 -3.58
CA THR A 199 19.88 17.98 -4.50
C THR A 199 19.69 17.40 -5.89
N ALA A 200 20.32 18.02 -6.90
CA ALA A 200 20.24 17.55 -8.28
C ALA A 200 20.83 16.14 -8.48
N GLU A 201 21.84 15.77 -7.69
CA GLU A 201 22.44 14.43 -7.71
C GLU A 201 21.47 13.36 -7.18
N GLU A 202 20.73 13.66 -6.11
CA GLU A 202 19.69 12.78 -5.57
C GLU A 202 18.57 12.55 -6.58
N TYR A 203 18.13 13.62 -7.26
CA TYR A 203 17.14 13.50 -8.34
C TYR A 203 17.69 12.70 -9.53
N ALA A 204 18.93 12.93 -9.95
CA ALA A 204 19.57 12.13 -11.00
C ALA A 204 19.59 10.63 -10.64
N ALA A 205 19.97 10.29 -9.41
CA ALA A 205 19.92 8.93 -8.89
C ALA A 205 18.50 8.34 -8.85
N ALA A 206 17.48 9.19 -8.63
CA ALA A 206 16.07 8.83 -8.67
C ALA A 206 15.50 8.67 -10.10
N GLY A 207 16.31 8.80 -11.15
CA GLY A 207 15.94 8.54 -12.54
C GLY A 207 15.57 9.77 -13.36
N PHE A 208 15.84 10.97 -12.85
CA PHE A 208 15.52 12.23 -13.54
C PHE A 208 16.53 12.65 -14.63
N GLY A 209 17.51 11.80 -14.96
CA GLY A 209 18.53 12.09 -15.97
C GLY A 209 19.75 12.78 -15.38
N ASP A 210 20.40 13.64 -16.15
CA ASP A 210 21.68 14.26 -15.78
C ASP A 210 21.48 15.43 -14.80
N ALA A 211 22.19 15.39 -13.66
CA ALA A 211 22.08 16.39 -12.59
C ALA A 211 22.25 17.85 -13.08
N GLY A 212 23.13 18.09 -14.07
CA GLY A 212 23.36 19.42 -14.63
C GLY A 212 22.18 20.02 -15.41
N SER A 213 21.14 19.22 -15.67
CA SER A 213 19.93 19.64 -16.39
C SER A 213 18.68 19.78 -15.49
N ILE A 214 18.85 19.58 -14.18
CA ILE A 214 17.75 19.51 -13.20
C ILE A 214 17.70 20.82 -12.40
N ASP A 215 16.61 21.55 -12.55
CA ASP A 215 16.31 22.75 -11.78
C ASP A 215 15.62 22.34 -10.47
N VAL A 216 16.35 22.37 -9.35
CA VAL A 216 15.86 21.94 -8.02
C VAL A 216 15.46 23.13 -7.16
N ALA A 217 14.27 23.07 -6.56
CA ALA A 217 13.85 24.00 -5.50
C ALA A 217 13.60 23.28 -4.17
N GLY A 218 13.82 24.00 -3.07
CA GLY A 218 13.54 23.52 -1.72
C GLY A 218 12.05 23.42 -1.41
N CYS A 219 11.70 22.64 -0.38
CA CYS A 219 10.31 22.43 0.06
C CYS A 219 9.60 23.72 0.53
N ASP A 220 10.36 24.68 1.07
CA ASP A 220 9.85 25.96 1.59
C ASP A 220 9.78 27.06 0.51
N ALA A 221 10.27 26.77 -0.70
CA ALA A 221 10.19 27.67 -1.83
C ALA A 221 8.93 27.39 -2.65
N CYS A 222 8.16 28.44 -2.95
CA CYS A 222 7.03 28.38 -3.89
C CYS A 222 7.45 29.02 -5.20
N ASP A 223 8.18 28.25 -6.00
CA ASP A 223 8.57 28.67 -7.35
C ASP A 223 7.38 28.52 -8.31
N ARG A 224 6.94 29.65 -8.88
CA ARG A 224 5.79 29.72 -9.79
C ARG A 224 5.90 28.76 -10.97
N ASP A 225 7.09 28.60 -11.53
CA ASP A 225 7.32 27.84 -12.75
C ASP A 225 7.50 26.34 -12.48
N ILE A 226 7.71 25.96 -11.22
CA ILE A 226 7.77 24.57 -10.76
C ILE A 226 6.36 24.10 -10.39
N TYR A 227 5.64 24.86 -9.57
CA TYR A 227 4.36 24.41 -9.00
C TYR A 227 3.14 24.65 -9.91
N CYS A 228 3.27 25.52 -10.92
CA CYS A 228 2.16 26.02 -11.73
C CYS A 228 2.50 26.00 -13.23
N TYR A 229 1.47 26.06 -14.08
CA TYR A 229 1.64 26.26 -15.52
C TYR A 229 2.02 27.71 -15.81
N ALA A 230 3.31 27.95 -16.06
CA ALA A 230 3.88 29.29 -16.17
C ALA A 230 3.14 30.25 -17.13
N PRO A 231 2.66 29.83 -18.33
CA PRO A 231 1.91 30.72 -19.21
C PRO A 231 0.58 31.23 -18.65
N GLY A 232 -0.07 30.47 -17.77
CA GLY A 232 -1.36 30.83 -17.16
C GLY A 232 -1.24 31.43 -15.75
N THR A 233 -0.04 31.52 -15.18
CA THR A 233 0.16 31.91 -13.77
C THR A 233 0.67 33.34 -13.65
N ALA A 234 0.03 34.18 -12.83
CA ALA A 234 0.49 35.55 -12.55
C ALA A 234 1.54 35.59 -11.44
N SER A 235 1.32 34.87 -10.34
CA SER A 235 2.25 34.77 -9.20
C SER A 235 2.05 33.46 -8.45
N ALA A 236 2.98 33.09 -7.59
CA ALA A 236 2.82 31.97 -6.66
C ALA A 236 3.42 32.36 -5.29
N SER A 237 2.77 31.92 -4.21
CA SER A 237 3.21 32.21 -2.85
C SER A 237 2.91 31.06 -1.88
N MET A 238 3.77 30.88 -0.88
CA MET A 238 3.52 29.93 0.21
C MET A 238 2.39 30.45 1.12
N THR A 239 1.40 29.60 1.39
CA THR A 239 0.30 29.81 2.36
C THR A 239 0.18 28.53 3.19
N ASP A 240 0.34 28.62 4.52
CA ASP A 240 0.22 27.48 5.45
C ASP A 240 1.03 26.23 5.02
N GLY A 241 2.26 26.43 4.52
CA GLY A 241 3.13 25.34 4.05
C GLY A 241 2.79 24.80 2.64
N VAL A 242 1.74 25.31 2.00
CA VAL A 242 1.31 24.91 0.66
C VAL A 242 1.60 26.04 -0.34
N CYS A 243 2.08 25.68 -1.54
CA CYS A 243 2.35 26.66 -2.59
C CYS A 243 1.05 26.90 -3.38
N VAL A 244 0.54 28.13 -3.33
CA VAL A 244 -0.71 28.54 -3.97
C VAL A 244 -0.38 29.35 -5.23
N CYS A 245 -0.95 28.93 -6.35
CA CYS A 245 -0.80 29.59 -7.64
C CYS A 245 -1.93 30.62 -7.84
N ALA A 246 -1.58 31.88 -8.08
CA ALA A 246 -2.51 32.90 -8.51
C ALA A 246 -2.53 32.96 -10.04
N CYS A 247 -3.65 32.60 -10.65
CA CYS A 247 -3.77 32.54 -12.09
C CYS A 247 -3.95 33.92 -12.73
N GLY A 248 -3.27 34.14 -13.85
CA GLY A 248 -3.45 35.32 -14.68
C GLY A 248 -4.63 35.17 -15.65
N SER A 249 -4.73 36.10 -16.60
CA SER A 249 -5.75 36.03 -17.65
C SER A 249 -5.60 34.74 -18.47
N GLY A 250 -6.59 33.85 -18.39
CA GLY A 250 -6.65 32.62 -19.17
C GLY A 250 -6.07 31.37 -18.51
N GLY A 251 -5.57 31.47 -17.27
CA GLY A 251 -5.23 30.32 -16.43
C GLY A 251 -6.38 29.93 -15.51
N TYR A 252 -6.56 28.63 -15.28
CA TYR A 252 -7.66 28.07 -14.49
C TYR A 252 -7.19 26.96 -13.54
N GLY A 253 -7.90 26.83 -12.42
CA GLY A 253 -7.64 25.81 -11.41
C GLY A 253 -6.35 26.06 -10.62
N GLU A 254 -6.02 25.13 -9.73
CA GLU A 254 -4.87 25.26 -8.81
C GLU A 254 -3.49 25.25 -9.46
N ALA A 255 -3.40 24.74 -10.70
CA ALA A 255 -2.16 24.67 -11.47
C ALA A 255 -2.15 25.73 -12.58
N CYS A 256 -3.18 26.59 -12.66
CA CYS A 256 -3.32 27.64 -13.66
C CYS A 256 -3.18 27.16 -15.12
N VAL A 257 -3.71 25.98 -15.41
CA VAL A 257 -3.71 25.40 -16.76
C VAL A 257 -4.61 26.19 -17.70
N SER A 258 -4.41 26.02 -19.00
CA SER A 258 -5.04 26.85 -20.03
C SER A 258 -6.56 26.70 -20.11
N VAL A 259 -7.15 25.56 -19.75
CA VAL A 259 -8.60 25.30 -19.82
C VAL A 259 -9.09 24.90 -18.44
N GLY A 260 -10.13 25.53 -17.91
CA GLY A 260 -10.69 25.15 -16.60
C GLY A 260 -11.48 23.85 -16.64
N ALA A 261 -11.44 23.10 -15.54
CA ALA A 261 -12.43 22.08 -15.29
C ALA A 261 -13.82 22.74 -15.13
N PRO A 262 -14.90 22.11 -15.63
CA PRO A 262 -16.25 22.61 -15.40
C PRO A 262 -16.59 22.58 -13.91
N THR A 263 -17.42 23.53 -13.47
CA THR A 263 -17.93 23.52 -12.09
C THR A 263 -18.83 22.30 -11.90
N LEU A 264 -18.40 21.38 -11.04
CA LEU A 264 -19.19 20.20 -10.72
C LEU A 264 -20.31 20.57 -9.74
N PRO A 265 -21.53 20.04 -9.91
CA PRO A 265 -22.56 20.18 -8.89
C PRO A 265 -22.07 19.57 -7.58
N PRO A 266 -22.53 20.05 -6.40
CA PRO A 266 -22.18 19.44 -5.12
C PRO A 266 -22.45 17.93 -5.15
N ALA A 267 -21.62 17.15 -4.46
CA ALA A 267 -21.79 15.70 -4.43
C ALA A 267 -23.19 15.35 -3.92
N ALA A 268 -23.97 14.66 -4.75
CA ALA A 268 -25.30 14.22 -4.38
C ALA A 268 -25.21 12.91 -3.58
N GLY A 269 -25.54 12.98 -2.29
CA GLY A 269 -25.93 11.81 -1.52
C GLY A 269 -24.80 11.01 -0.88
N ILE A 270 -25.04 10.68 0.39
CA ILE A 270 -24.28 9.80 1.26
C ILE A 270 -24.19 8.44 0.56
N ALA A 271 -22.99 7.94 0.27
CA ALA A 271 -22.82 6.55 -0.16
C ALA A 271 -23.55 5.61 0.81
N PRO A 272 -24.05 4.43 0.37
CA PRO A 272 -24.65 3.50 1.31
C PRO A 272 -23.64 3.23 2.41
N SER A 273 -23.98 3.64 3.63
CA SER A 273 -23.15 3.46 4.81
C SER A 273 -22.90 1.98 5.10
N VAL A 274 -23.73 1.09 4.56
CA VAL A 274 -23.70 -0.35 4.86
C VAL A 274 -23.57 -1.17 3.57
N PHE A 275 -22.56 -2.03 3.52
CA PHE A 275 -22.40 -3.11 2.56
C PHE A 275 -22.65 -4.45 3.26
N LEU A 276 -23.59 -5.25 2.75
CA LEU A 276 -23.95 -6.55 3.31
C LEU A 276 -23.85 -7.65 2.25
N ARG A 277 -23.22 -8.76 2.61
CA ARG A 277 -23.24 -10.01 1.88
C ARG A 277 -23.63 -11.12 2.84
N GLU A 278 -24.77 -11.77 2.59
CA GLU A 278 -25.29 -12.79 3.49
C GLU A 278 -25.83 -14.02 2.77
N GLY A 279 -25.51 -15.22 3.27
CA GLY A 279 -26.11 -16.48 2.83
C GLY A 279 -25.79 -16.87 1.39
N VAL A 280 -24.56 -16.61 0.93
CA VAL A 280 -24.19 -16.75 -0.48
C VAL A 280 -22.81 -17.37 -0.67
N THR A 281 -22.68 -18.18 -1.71
CA THR A 281 -21.39 -18.64 -2.24
C THR A 281 -20.90 -17.69 -3.33
N VAL A 282 -19.67 -17.25 -3.21
CA VAL A 282 -19.03 -16.26 -4.07
C VAL A 282 -17.96 -16.95 -4.90
N HIS A 283 -18.17 -16.99 -6.21
CA HIS A 283 -17.23 -17.52 -7.21
C HIS A 283 -16.57 -16.43 -8.07
N SER A 284 -16.88 -15.16 -7.80
CA SER A 284 -16.26 -13.99 -8.43
C SER A 284 -16.05 -12.90 -7.39
N VAL A 285 -14.97 -12.12 -7.53
CA VAL A 285 -14.64 -11.07 -6.55
C VAL A 285 -15.77 -10.03 -6.49
N PHE A 286 -16.18 -9.66 -5.27
CA PHE A 286 -17.07 -8.53 -5.02
C PHE A 286 -16.25 -7.32 -4.56
N VAL A 287 -16.87 -6.14 -4.63
CA VAL A 287 -16.24 -4.89 -4.24
C VAL A 287 -17.12 -4.10 -3.29
N VAL A 288 -16.47 -3.55 -2.26
CA VAL A 288 -17.09 -2.63 -1.31
C VAL A 288 -17.17 -1.25 -1.97
N PRO A 289 -18.36 -0.63 -2.05
CA PRO A 289 -18.50 0.73 -2.57
C PRO A 289 -17.63 1.73 -1.79
N ALA A 290 -17.15 2.76 -2.48
CA ALA A 290 -16.46 3.85 -1.80
C ALA A 290 -17.40 4.53 -0.78
N GLY A 291 -16.85 4.89 0.39
CA GLY A 291 -17.58 5.56 1.47
C GLY A 291 -18.44 4.65 2.37
N ALA A 292 -18.42 3.32 2.19
CA ALA A 292 -19.09 2.41 3.13
C ALA A 292 -18.48 2.55 4.54
N SER A 293 -19.30 2.73 5.57
CA SER A 293 -18.86 2.78 6.98
C SER A 293 -19.05 1.46 7.71
N GLU A 294 -19.86 0.55 7.16
CA GLU A 294 -20.15 -0.76 7.71
C GLU A 294 -20.07 -1.80 6.59
N VAL A 295 -19.28 -2.85 6.80
CA VAL A 295 -19.09 -3.95 5.84
C VAL A 295 -19.33 -5.24 6.57
N THR A 296 -20.37 -5.97 6.18
CA THR A 296 -20.80 -7.19 6.87
C THR A 296 -20.82 -8.37 5.89
N LEU A 297 -20.05 -9.41 6.20
CA LEU A 297 -20.05 -10.71 5.53
C LEU A 297 -20.57 -11.75 6.52
N ARG A 298 -21.72 -12.37 6.25
CA ARG A 298 -22.36 -13.34 7.15
C ARG A 298 -22.78 -14.61 6.42
N HIS A 299 -22.39 -15.79 6.88
CA HIS A 299 -22.75 -17.04 6.19
C HIS A 299 -22.31 -17.01 4.71
N VAL A 300 -21.08 -16.55 4.45
CA VAL A 300 -20.54 -16.39 3.10
C VAL A 300 -19.49 -17.44 2.82
N VAL A 301 -19.57 -18.11 1.68
CA VAL A 301 -18.52 -19.02 1.22
C VAL A 301 -17.73 -18.34 0.11
N LEU A 302 -16.44 -18.10 0.32
CA LEU A 302 -15.50 -17.65 -0.70
C LEU A 302 -14.84 -18.87 -1.32
N ASP A 303 -15.11 -19.12 -2.59
CA ASP A 303 -14.59 -20.29 -3.31
C ASP A 303 -13.61 -19.87 -4.40
N GLY A 304 -12.31 -20.06 -4.15
CA GLY A 304 -11.24 -19.73 -5.11
C GLY A 304 -11.11 -18.25 -5.47
N VAL A 305 -11.70 -17.35 -4.67
CA VAL A 305 -11.70 -15.90 -4.89
C VAL A 305 -10.90 -15.16 -3.83
N SER A 306 -10.37 -13.99 -4.21
CA SER A 306 -9.57 -13.15 -3.32
C SER A 306 -10.14 -11.73 -3.23
N PRO A 307 -11.20 -11.48 -2.43
CA PRO A 307 -11.73 -10.13 -2.24
C PRO A 307 -10.80 -9.28 -1.36
N VAL A 308 -10.81 -7.96 -1.63
CA VAL A 308 -10.05 -6.96 -0.87
C VAL A 308 -10.99 -5.95 -0.24
N LEU A 309 -10.92 -5.86 1.09
CA LEU A 309 -11.57 -4.83 1.89
C LEU A 309 -10.54 -3.70 2.12
N TYR A 310 -10.54 -2.72 1.23
CA TYR A 310 -9.59 -1.60 1.26
C TYR A 310 -10.13 -0.44 2.09
N VAL A 311 -9.60 -0.30 3.31
CA VAL A 311 -10.06 0.68 4.31
C VAL A 311 -9.98 2.13 3.82
N PRO A 312 -8.94 2.61 3.13
CA PRO A 312 -8.87 4.02 2.71
C PRO A 312 -9.95 4.45 1.72
N TRP A 313 -10.61 3.50 1.04
CA TRP A 313 -11.78 3.79 0.20
C TRP A 313 -13.10 3.83 0.95
N MET A 314 -13.12 3.34 2.18
CA MET A 314 -14.31 3.32 3.03
C MET A 314 -14.54 4.68 3.69
N ALA A 315 -15.50 4.77 4.60
CA ALA A 315 -15.81 6.02 5.30
C ALA A 315 -14.59 6.57 6.07
N ARG A 316 -14.43 7.89 6.03
CA ARG A 316 -13.34 8.57 6.74
C ARG A 316 -13.60 8.72 8.23
N ASP A 317 -14.84 8.74 8.69
CA ASP A 317 -15.17 8.97 10.11
C ASP A 317 -15.07 7.70 11.00
N GLY A 318 -14.61 6.59 10.42
CA GLY A 318 -14.50 5.30 11.08
C GLY A 318 -15.28 4.21 10.34
N VAL A 319 -14.83 2.96 10.49
CA VAL A 319 -15.34 1.82 9.72
C VAL A 319 -15.52 0.60 10.61
N ARG A 320 -16.67 -0.06 10.50
CA ARG A 320 -16.95 -1.34 11.13
C ARG A 320 -16.99 -2.46 10.09
N ILE A 321 -16.12 -3.45 10.24
CA ILE A 321 -16.05 -4.62 9.36
C ILE A 321 -16.39 -5.87 10.18
N VAL A 322 -17.48 -6.55 9.84
CA VAL A 322 -17.93 -7.77 10.50
C VAL A 322 -17.84 -8.93 9.51
N VAL A 323 -17.04 -9.95 9.85
CA VAL A 323 -16.90 -11.19 9.10
C VAL A 323 -17.31 -12.31 10.04
N GLN A 324 -18.49 -12.89 9.83
CA GLN A 324 -19.07 -13.88 10.73
C GLN A 324 -19.51 -15.12 9.98
N ASN A 325 -19.10 -16.30 10.41
CA ASN A 325 -19.49 -17.57 9.78
C ASN A 325 -19.15 -17.54 8.28
N VAL A 326 -17.87 -17.37 7.98
CA VAL A 326 -17.36 -17.25 6.61
C VAL A 326 -16.42 -18.41 6.33
N SER A 327 -16.57 -19.04 5.17
CA SER A 327 -15.71 -20.15 4.75
C SER A 327 -14.79 -19.73 3.61
N LEU A 328 -13.48 -20.02 3.72
CA LEU A 328 -12.47 -19.80 2.68
C LEU A 328 -12.04 -21.13 2.08
N LEU A 329 -12.46 -21.41 0.85
CA LEU A 329 -12.23 -22.69 0.16
C LEU A 329 -11.37 -22.52 -1.09
N ASN A 330 -10.71 -23.61 -1.50
CA ASN A 330 -10.01 -23.74 -2.79
C ASN A 330 -9.02 -22.61 -3.12
N GLY A 331 -8.24 -22.15 -2.14
CA GLY A 331 -7.28 -21.06 -2.34
C GLY A 331 -7.85 -19.67 -2.13
N ALA A 332 -9.08 -19.53 -1.61
CA ALA A 332 -9.67 -18.22 -1.32
C ALA A 332 -8.87 -17.47 -0.24
N VAL A 333 -8.72 -16.16 -0.45
CA VAL A 333 -7.96 -15.30 0.46
C VAL A 333 -8.73 -14.02 0.74
N LEU A 334 -9.08 -13.78 2.00
CA LEU A 334 -9.71 -12.53 2.42
C LEU A 334 -8.62 -11.52 2.79
N TYR A 335 -8.52 -10.44 2.02
CA TYR A 335 -7.61 -9.34 2.33
C TYR A 335 -8.35 -8.22 3.05
N VAL A 336 -7.82 -7.79 4.19
CA VAL A 336 -8.18 -6.52 4.82
C VAL A 336 -6.96 -5.61 4.76
N MET A 337 -7.06 -4.56 3.95
CA MET A 337 -5.94 -3.71 3.58
C MET A 337 -6.16 -2.30 4.12
N GLY A 338 -5.26 -1.86 4.99
CA GLY A 338 -5.12 -0.48 5.44
C GLY A 338 -4.53 0.43 4.37
N GLY A 339 -4.19 1.66 4.75
CA GLY A 339 -3.49 2.60 3.89
C GLY A 339 -2.05 2.21 3.60
N GLY A 340 -1.48 2.76 2.53
CA GLY A 340 -0.05 2.65 2.26
C GLY A 340 0.80 3.38 3.33
N ALA A 341 2.02 2.88 3.56
CA ALA A 341 2.95 3.46 4.55
C ALA A 341 3.25 4.96 4.32
N LEU A 342 3.17 5.42 3.06
CA LEU A 342 3.43 6.81 2.67
C LEU A 342 2.38 7.82 3.18
N ARG A 343 1.20 7.38 3.62
CA ARG A 343 0.20 8.27 4.21
C ARG A 343 0.60 8.73 5.62
N GLY A 344 1.45 7.96 6.31
CA GLY A 344 1.80 8.19 7.72
C GLY A 344 2.88 9.26 7.98
N ALA A 345 3.66 9.67 6.98
CA ALA A 345 4.75 10.65 7.18
C ALA A 345 4.28 12.12 7.17
N ALA A 346 3.07 12.39 6.68
CA ALA A 346 2.54 13.76 6.58
C ALA A 346 1.04 13.81 6.93
N GLY A 347 0.74 13.70 8.22
CA GLY A 347 -0.25 14.58 8.85
C GLY A 347 -1.73 14.46 8.49
N SER A 348 -2.23 13.35 7.93
CA SER A 348 -3.68 13.11 7.89
C SER A 348 -4.04 11.77 8.53
N ASP A 349 -3.83 11.73 9.84
CA ASP A 349 -4.53 10.85 10.81
C ASP A 349 -6.04 11.21 10.88
N GLU A 350 -6.62 11.78 9.81
CA GLU A 350 -8.02 12.22 9.72
C GLU A 350 -9.00 11.06 9.51
N SER A 351 -8.48 9.85 9.30
CA SER A 351 -9.32 8.67 9.24
C SER A 351 -9.66 8.19 10.66
N GLY A 352 -10.95 8.06 10.94
CA GLY A 352 -11.47 7.42 12.14
C GLY A 352 -11.05 5.95 12.25
N PRO A 353 -11.16 5.38 13.46
CA PRO A 353 -10.68 4.03 13.75
C PRO A 353 -11.47 2.95 13.00
N VAL A 354 -10.81 1.81 12.79
CA VAL A 354 -11.42 0.61 12.21
C VAL A 354 -11.71 -0.40 13.31
N GLU A 355 -12.95 -0.87 13.35
CA GLU A 355 -13.37 -2.03 14.14
C GLU A 355 -13.52 -3.24 13.20
N LEU A 356 -12.49 -4.08 13.10
CA LEU A 356 -12.58 -5.35 12.38
C LEU A 356 -12.91 -6.45 13.38
N SER A 357 -14.00 -7.17 13.16
CA SER A 357 -14.38 -8.36 13.90
C SER A 357 -14.55 -9.54 12.96
N VAL A 358 -13.61 -10.48 13.03
CA VAL A 358 -13.65 -11.76 12.35
C VAL A 358 -13.99 -12.82 13.38
N CYS A 359 -15.11 -13.50 13.23
CA CYS A 359 -15.61 -14.52 14.16
C CYS A 359 -16.10 -15.72 13.35
N ASP A 360 -15.79 -16.95 13.76
CA ASP A 360 -16.24 -18.14 13.05
C ASP A 360 -15.79 -18.15 11.56
N LEU A 361 -14.50 -17.86 11.33
CA LEU A 361 -13.86 -17.98 10.02
C LEU A 361 -13.28 -19.39 9.86
N GLU A 362 -13.81 -20.15 8.92
CA GLU A 362 -13.32 -21.48 8.58
C GLU A 362 -12.53 -21.45 7.28
N ALA A 363 -11.26 -21.85 7.27
CA ALA A 363 -10.46 -21.90 6.05
C ALA A 363 -9.92 -23.31 5.79
N LEU A 364 -10.11 -23.81 4.56
CA LEU A 364 -9.49 -25.03 4.07
C LEU A 364 -8.69 -24.71 2.80
N ASN A 365 -7.37 -24.63 2.94
CA ASN A 365 -6.46 -24.06 1.95
C ASN A 365 -6.86 -22.63 1.57
N GLY A 366 -7.27 -21.83 2.56
CA GLY A 366 -7.52 -20.40 2.42
C GLY A 366 -6.74 -19.61 3.46
N ALA A 367 -6.72 -18.28 3.33
CA ALA A 367 -6.00 -17.41 4.27
C ALA A 367 -6.71 -16.10 4.56
N LEU A 368 -6.47 -15.57 5.76
CA LEU A 368 -6.75 -14.20 6.13
C LEU A 368 -5.45 -13.38 6.02
N VAL A 369 -5.50 -12.27 5.31
CA VAL A 369 -4.37 -11.35 5.14
C VAL A 369 -4.72 -9.99 5.71
N LEU A 370 -3.93 -9.52 6.67
CA LEU A 370 -3.97 -8.16 7.20
C LEU A 370 -2.73 -7.42 6.71
N THR A 371 -2.91 -6.28 6.05
CA THR A 371 -1.79 -5.57 5.42
C THR A 371 -1.97 -4.06 5.43
N GLY A 372 -0.86 -3.33 5.35
CA GLY A 372 -0.84 -1.88 5.34
C GLY A 372 -0.95 -1.23 6.73
N THR A 373 -1.24 0.06 6.72
CA THR A 373 -1.34 0.90 7.93
C THR A 373 -2.80 1.11 8.30
N PHE A 374 -3.17 0.71 9.51
CA PHE A 374 -4.52 0.98 10.03
C PHE A 374 -4.56 2.32 10.75
N PRO A 375 -5.68 3.08 10.67
CA PRO A 375 -5.86 4.31 11.42
C PRO A 375 -5.65 4.11 12.92
N ALA A 376 -5.27 5.18 13.61
CA ALA A 376 -4.97 5.07 15.02
C ALA A 376 -6.21 4.77 15.87
N GLY A 377 -6.07 3.95 16.92
CA GLY A 377 -7.21 3.53 17.74
C GLY A 377 -8.05 2.40 17.14
N SER A 378 -7.57 1.75 16.09
CA SER A 378 -8.26 0.61 15.46
C SER A 378 -8.18 -0.65 16.33
N ALA A 379 -9.26 -1.43 16.33
CA ALA A 379 -9.36 -2.72 17.01
C ALA A 379 -9.62 -3.82 15.97
N LEU A 380 -8.65 -4.72 15.81
CA LEU A 380 -8.74 -5.85 14.90
C LEU A 380 -8.85 -7.13 15.72
N THR A 381 -9.98 -7.83 15.66
CA THR A 381 -10.23 -9.05 16.41
C THR A 381 -10.50 -10.23 15.47
N VAL A 382 -9.87 -11.36 15.77
CA VAL A 382 -10.10 -12.64 15.11
C VAL A 382 -10.39 -13.66 16.20
N THR A 383 -11.61 -14.18 16.27
CA THR A 383 -12.04 -15.11 17.32
C THR A 383 -12.69 -16.36 16.76
N ASP A 384 -12.65 -17.45 17.55
CA ASP A 384 -13.45 -18.66 17.34
C ASP A 384 -13.33 -19.23 15.91
N SER A 385 -12.13 -19.18 15.33
CA SER A 385 -11.88 -19.47 13.91
C SER A 385 -10.98 -20.69 13.74
N LEU A 386 -11.13 -21.41 12.63
CA LEU A 386 -10.34 -22.59 12.30
C LEU A 386 -9.76 -22.44 10.89
N LEU A 387 -8.45 -22.27 10.79
CA LEU A 387 -7.77 -22.14 9.51
C LEU A 387 -6.76 -23.26 9.32
N VAL A 388 -6.97 -24.05 8.26
CA VAL A 388 -6.16 -25.22 7.93
C VAL A 388 -5.65 -25.10 6.50
N ALA A 389 -4.35 -25.31 6.28
CA ALA A 389 -3.76 -25.37 4.94
C ALA A 389 -2.88 -26.61 4.75
N ALA A 390 -3.05 -27.32 3.65
CA ALA A 390 -2.26 -28.51 3.28
C ALA A 390 -1.52 -28.33 1.95
N ARG A 391 -1.62 -27.14 1.34
CA ARG A 391 -1.02 -26.78 0.05
C ARG A 391 -0.66 -25.29 0.03
N PRO A 392 0.25 -24.85 -0.86
CA PRO A 392 0.57 -23.44 -1.03
C PRO A 392 -0.67 -22.56 -1.23
N THR A 393 -0.70 -21.40 -0.56
CA THR A 393 -1.79 -20.43 -0.66
C THR A 393 -1.42 -19.34 -1.67
N PRO A 394 -2.23 -19.06 -2.70
CA PRO A 394 -1.90 -18.05 -3.71
C PRO A 394 -2.13 -16.63 -3.16
N LEU A 395 -1.06 -15.96 -2.74
CA LEU A 395 -1.12 -14.57 -2.25
C LEU A 395 -1.09 -13.58 -3.44
N VAL A 396 -2.18 -13.50 -4.20
CA VAL A 396 -2.25 -12.80 -5.51
C VAL A 396 -1.83 -11.33 -5.43
N TYR A 397 -2.20 -10.62 -4.36
CA TYR A 397 -1.89 -9.19 -4.20
C TYR A 397 -0.62 -8.92 -3.41
N LEU A 398 0.21 -9.94 -3.16
CA LEU A 398 1.52 -9.82 -2.53
C LEU A 398 2.59 -10.49 -3.40
N PRO A 399 2.86 -10.01 -4.64
CA PRO A 399 3.72 -10.72 -5.60
C PRO A 399 5.18 -10.88 -5.14
N GLY A 400 5.67 -9.98 -4.27
CA GLY A 400 7.01 -10.08 -3.67
C GLY A 400 7.09 -11.03 -2.47
N SER A 401 5.96 -11.55 -1.98
CA SER A 401 5.91 -12.42 -0.82
C SER A 401 6.57 -13.75 -1.10
N ARG A 402 7.55 -14.12 -0.28
CA ARG A 402 8.16 -15.48 -0.31
C ARG A 402 7.35 -16.49 0.50
N SER A 403 6.19 -16.09 1.02
CA SER A 403 5.43 -16.84 2.00
C SER A 403 4.46 -17.83 1.37
N SER A 404 4.01 -17.57 0.14
CA SER A 404 3.02 -18.38 -0.58
C SER A 404 3.34 -19.90 -0.61
N PRO A 405 4.59 -20.34 -0.89
CA PRO A 405 4.92 -21.78 -0.92
C PRO A 405 4.75 -22.50 0.42
N TYR A 406 4.70 -21.78 1.54
CA TYR A 406 4.70 -22.35 2.90
C TYR A 406 3.30 -22.46 3.52
N ALA A 407 2.25 -22.38 2.70
CA ALA A 407 0.85 -22.56 3.10
C ALA A 407 0.41 -21.71 4.32
N PRO A 408 0.65 -20.39 4.33
CA PRO A 408 0.21 -19.57 5.44
C PRO A 408 -1.31 -19.49 5.52
N VAL A 409 -1.82 -19.45 6.76
CA VAL A 409 -3.26 -19.30 7.05
C VAL A 409 -3.60 -17.91 7.59
N LEU A 410 -2.68 -17.28 8.34
CA LEU A 410 -2.78 -15.88 8.76
C LEU A 410 -1.51 -15.14 8.34
N VAL A 411 -1.67 -14.09 7.54
CA VAL A 411 -0.54 -13.30 7.02
C VAL A 411 -0.66 -11.86 7.51
N LEU A 412 0.39 -11.37 8.17
CA LEU A 412 0.55 -9.97 8.56
C LEU A 412 1.63 -9.36 7.66
N SER A 413 1.25 -8.59 6.64
CA SER A 413 2.19 -8.11 5.62
C SER A 413 2.36 -6.59 5.65
N GLY A 414 3.56 -6.11 5.98
CA GLY A 414 3.85 -4.66 6.07
C GLY A 414 2.87 -3.94 6.99
N LEU A 415 2.45 -4.61 8.07
CA LEU A 415 1.38 -4.15 8.94
C LEU A 415 1.91 -3.10 9.92
N ARG A 416 1.19 -1.97 10.02
CA ARG A 416 1.50 -0.89 10.96
C ARG A 416 0.29 -0.57 11.83
N LEU A 417 0.46 -0.69 13.15
CA LEU A 417 -0.57 -0.47 14.16
C LEU A 417 -0.13 0.64 15.12
N VAL A 418 -0.77 1.82 15.04
CA VAL A 418 -0.51 2.96 15.94
C VAL A 418 -1.66 3.11 16.93
N ARG A 419 -1.42 2.96 18.23
CA ARG A 419 -2.44 2.95 19.28
C ARG A 419 -3.58 1.99 18.95
N SER A 420 -3.26 0.90 18.24
CA SER A 420 -4.20 -0.06 17.67
C SER A 420 -3.81 -1.47 18.11
N VAL A 421 -4.78 -2.36 18.20
CA VAL A 421 -4.57 -3.73 18.68
C VAL A 421 -5.06 -4.75 17.66
N LEU A 422 -4.28 -5.82 17.49
CA LEU A 422 -4.69 -7.06 16.84
C LEU A 422 -4.79 -8.16 17.91
N VAL A 423 -5.99 -8.70 18.10
CA VAL A 423 -6.25 -9.79 19.06
C VAL A 423 -6.76 -11.00 18.30
N VAL A 424 -5.98 -12.07 18.32
CA VAL A 424 -6.37 -13.38 17.79
C VAL A 424 -6.64 -14.27 18.99
N SER A 425 -7.89 -14.66 19.22
CA SER A 425 -8.28 -15.40 20.44
C SER A 425 -9.15 -16.62 20.16
N GLY A 426 -8.79 -17.78 20.73
CA GLY A 426 -9.55 -19.01 20.51
C GLY A 426 -9.55 -19.47 19.05
N VAL A 427 -8.42 -19.28 18.36
CA VAL A 427 -8.25 -19.61 16.94
C VAL A 427 -7.30 -20.80 16.79
N ALA A 428 -7.68 -21.77 15.96
CA ALA A 428 -6.83 -22.88 15.57
C ALA A 428 -6.20 -22.64 14.19
N LEU A 429 -4.88 -22.63 14.11
CA LEU A 429 -4.08 -22.36 12.92
C LEU A 429 -3.19 -23.57 12.64
N VAL A 430 -3.47 -24.29 11.55
CA VAL A 430 -2.82 -25.58 11.27
C VAL A 430 -2.32 -25.64 9.83
N THR A 431 -1.07 -26.06 9.65
CA THR A 431 -0.48 -26.39 8.36
C THR A 431 -0.04 -27.85 8.31
N VAL A 432 -0.41 -28.58 7.25
CA VAL A 432 -0.14 -30.01 7.08
C VAL A 432 0.75 -30.23 5.86
N MET A 433 1.94 -29.64 5.87
CA MET A 433 2.96 -29.84 4.84
C MET A 433 4.36 -29.49 5.35
N THR A 434 5.39 -30.03 4.69
CA THR A 434 6.78 -29.67 4.96
C THR A 434 7.03 -28.19 4.71
N GLY A 435 7.71 -27.53 5.65
CA GLY A 435 7.96 -26.10 5.68
C GLY A 435 6.74 -25.27 6.03
N GLY A 436 5.61 -25.88 6.41
CA GLY A 436 4.35 -25.18 6.71
C GLY A 436 4.50 -24.12 7.80
N ARG A 437 4.05 -22.89 7.53
CA ARG A 437 4.11 -21.75 8.46
C ARG A 437 2.70 -21.27 8.73
N THR A 438 2.22 -21.43 9.95
CA THR A 438 0.82 -21.09 10.29
C THR A 438 0.58 -19.57 10.25
N VAL A 439 1.25 -18.80 11.10
CA VAL A 439 1.29 -17.33 11.02
C VAL A 439 2.56 -16.87 10.31
N VAL A 440 2.43 -15.95 9.36
CA VAL A 440 3.59 -15.33 8.71
C VAL A 440 3.54 -13.81 8.85
N VAL A 441 4.67 -13.24 9.27
CA VAL A 441 4.90 -11.79 9.27
C VAL A 441 5.86 -11.45 8.13
N ASP A 442 5.33 -10.80 7.10
CA ASP A 442 6.02 -10.53 5.84
C ASP A 442 6.12 -9.02 5.54
N GLY A 443 6.85 -8.67 4.49
CA GLY A 443 7.17 -7.29 4.13
C GLY A 443 8.45 -6.80 4.80
N ALA A 444 8.62 -5.48 4.88
CA ALA A 444 9.83 -4.89 5.45
C ALA A 444 9.83 -4.90 6.99
N VAL A 445 8.71 -4.46 7.59
CA VAL A 445 8.56 -4.28 9.04
C VAL A 445 7.12 -4.57 9.45
N LEU A 446 6.93 -5.23 10.60
CA LEU A 446 5.71 -5.16 11.42
C LEU A 446 5.95 -4.11 12.51
N GLU A 447 5.25 -2.98 12.42
CA GLU A 447 5.47 -1.83 13.29
C GLU A 447 4.30 -1.66 14.26
N LEU A 448 4.60 -1.73 15.56
CA LEU A 448 3.65 -1.60 16.66
C LEU A 448 4.02 -0.37 17.49
N VAL A 449 3.13 0.62 17.58
CA VAL A 449 3.38 1.88 18.31
C VAL A 449 2.25 2.09 19.31
N GLY A 450 2.52 2.01 20.62
CA GLY A 450 1.51 2.22 21.68
C GLY A 450 0.28 1.30 21.63
N GLY A 451 0.40 0.15 20.96
CA GLY A 451 -0.68 -0.82 20.74
C GLY A 451 -0.17 -2.25 20.91
N GLY A 452 -0.58 -3.18 20.05
CA GLY A 452 0.00 -4.52 20.13
C GLY A 452 -0.62 -5.61 19.28
N VAL A 453 0.00 -6.79 19.34
CA VAL A 453 -0.50 -8.03 18.77
C VAL A 453 -0.59 -9.06 19.88
N ALA A 454 -1.75 -9.66 20.08
CA ALA A 454 -2.01 -10.70 21.06
C ALA A 454 -2.50 -11.98 20.37
N LEU A 455 -1.78 -13.09 20.56
CA LEU A 455 -2.18 -14.42 20.15
C LEU A 455 -2.57 -15.22 21.41
N ASP A 456 -3.86 -15.26 21.71
CA ASP A 456 -4.40 -15.72 22.99
C ASP A 456 -5.18 -17.01 22.84
N ALA A 457 -4.89 -18.01 23.66
CA ALA A 457 -5.57 -19.31 23.58
C ALA A 457 -5.62 -19.86 22.14
N ALA A 458 -4.58 -19.55 21.34
CA ALA A 458 -4.47 -20.02 19.97
C ALA A 458 -3.89 -21.42 19.95
N VAL A 459 -4.26 -22.22 18.96
CA VAL A 459 -3.68 -23.56 18.74
C VAL A 459 -2.86 -23.52 17.46
N PHE A 460 -1.56 -23.76 17.56
CA PHE A 460 -0.65 -23.80 16.42
C PHE A 460 -0.27 -25.24 16.12
N GLY A 461 -0.47 -25.67 14.86
CA GLY A 461 -0.05 -26.97 14.37
C GLY A 461 0.75 -26.86 13.07
N GLY A 462 1.99 -27.34 13.01
CA GLY A 462 2.77 -27.27 11.76
C GLY A 462 4.27 -27.36 11.95
N GLU A 463 5.05 -26.88 10.99
CA GLU A 463 6.50 -26.79 11.16
C GLU A 463 6.88 -25.50 11.91
N TYR A 464 6.21 -24.38 11.60
CA TYR A 464 6.41 -23.09 12.29
C TYR A 464 5.07 -22.55 12.83
N ALA A 465 5.02 -22.23 14.11
CA ALA A 465 3.87 -21.58 14.74
C ALA A 465 3.74 -20.09 14.36
N LEU A 466 4.88 -19.39 14.27
CA LEU A 466 4.94 -18.08 13.66
C LEU A 466 6.30 -17.91 13.02
N TYR A 467 6.33 -17.40 11.79
CA TYR A 467 7.56 -17.08 11.10
C TYR A 467 7.56 -15.63 10.64
N ALA A 468 8.39 -14.79 11.25
CA ALA A 468 8.57 -13.41 10.88
C ALA A 468 9.81 -13.26 9.98
N SER A 469 9.58 -13.14 8.67
CA SER A 469 10.60 -12.72 7.71
C SER A 469 10.79 -11.21 7.71
N ALA A 470 9.81 -10.44 8.17
CA ALA A 470 9.95 -9.00 8.42
C ALA A 470 10.62 -8.71 9.78
N ARG A 471 11.20 -7.52 9.93
CA ARG A 471 11.60 -7.03 11.26
C ARG A 471 10.36 -6.71 12.09
N VAL A 472 10.40 -7.02 13.38
CA VAL A 472 9.31 -6.66 14.29
C VAL A 472 9.77 -5.54 15.21
N VAL A 473 9.10 -4.39 15.15
CA VAL A 473 9.47 -3.18 15.89
C VAL A 473 8.30 -2.79 16.79
N ALA A 474 8.56 -2.70 18.10
CA ALA A 474 7.61 -2.28 19.11
C ALA A 474 8.11 -1.02 19.83
N SER A 475 7.31 0.04 19.85
CA SER A 475 7.63 1.31 20.51
C SER A 475 6.46 1.86 21.33
N GLU A 476 6.76 2.83 22.22
CA GLU A 476 5.78 3.62 22.97
C GLU A 476 4.80 2.78 23.82
N GLY A 477 5.27 1.70 24.44
CA GLY A 477 4.43 0.82 25.27
C GLY A 477 3.73 -0.28 24.48
N ALA A 478 4.13 -0.54 23.23
CA ALA A 478 3.56 -1.61 22.45
C ALA A 478 3.88 -3.00 23.02
N VAL A 479 2.96 -3.96 22.87
CA VAL A 479 3.11 -5.33 23.36
C VAL A 479 2.83 -6.35 22.26
N MET A 480 3.83 -7.20 21.97
CA MET A 480 3.61 -8.44 21.21
C MET A 480 3.56 -9.61 22.20
N ARG A 481 2.43 -10.31 22.29
CA ARG A 481 2.27 -11.40 23.24
C ARG A 481 1.65 -12.66 22.65
N VAL A 482 2.08 -13.79 23.18
CA VAL A 482 1.42 -15.09 22.99
C VAL A 482 1.12 -15.66 24.36
N SER A 483 -0.16 -15.81 24.66
CA SER A 483 -0.63 -16.18 25.99
C SER A 483 -1.59 -17.35 25.99
N GLY A 484 -1.43 -18.30 26.90
CA GLY A 484 -2.37 -19.40 27.06
C GLY A 484 -2.52 -20.30 25.82
N SER A 485 -1.58 -20.21 24.87
CA SER A 485 -1.67 -20.87 23.57
C SER A 485 -1.07 -22.27 23.62
N GLN A 486 -1.55 -23.14 22.72
CA GLN A 486 -1.05 -24.50 22.54
C GLN A 486 -0.17 -24.56 21.30
N VAL A 487 1.11 -24.90 21.45
CA VAL A 487 2.10 -24.88 20.37
C VAL A 487 2.59 -26.29 20.06
N TYR A 488 2.07 -26.89 18.98
CA TYR A 488 2.46 -28.20 18.47
C TYR A 488 3.19 -28.03 17.14
N ALA A 489 4.47 -27.67 17.20
CA ALA A 489 5.23 -27.33 16.00
C ALA A 489 6.69 -27.80 16.05
N ALA A 490 7.40 -27.79 14.92
CA ALA A 490 8.86 -28.00 14.96
C ALA A 490 9.56 -26.79 15.59
N HIS A 491 9.12 -25.58 15.26
CA HIS A 491 9.58 -24.31 15.78
C HIS A 491 8.39 -23.47 16.26
N GLY A 492 8.55 -22.78 17.40
CA GLY A 492 7.55 -21.85 17.91
C GLY A 492 7.50 -20.55 17.09
N LEU A 493 7.77 -19.43 17.75
CA LEU A 493 7.81 -18.11 17.15
C LEU A 493 9.23 -17.77 16.71
N VAL A 494 9.45 -17.67 15.40
CA VAL A 494 10.77 -17.38 14.80
C VAL A 494 10.81 -15.96 14.27
N PHE A 495 11.69 -15.14 14.84
CA PHE A 495 12.01 -13.79 14.38
C PHE A 495 13.31 -13.85 13.56
N ASP A 496 13.17 -14.04 12.25
CA ASP A 496 14.30 -14.31 11.36
C ASP A 496 15.08 -13.04 11.04
N SER A 497 14.38 -11.94 10.77
CA SER A 497 14.98 -10.65 10.40
C SER A 497 15.26 -9.72 11.59
N GLY A 498 14.82 -10.07 12.79
CA GLY A 498 15.13 -9.36 14.03
C GLY A 498 13.93 -8.74 14.74
N VAL A 499 14.16 -8.32 15.98
CA VAL A 499 13.18 -7.72 16.88
C VAL A 499 13.80 -6.50 17.57
N GLU A 500 13.05 -5.40 17.63
CA GLU A 500 13.46 -4.19 18.33
C GLU A 500 12.30 -3.74 19.24
N ALA A 501 12.58 -3.55 20.53
CA ALA A 501 11.62 -3.04 21.50
C ALA A 501 12.20 -1.79 22.18
N ASN A 502 11.43 -0.70 22.18
CA ASN A 502 11.76 0.55 22.87
C ASN A 502 10.62 0.93 23.80
N ALA A 503 10.87 0.93 25.12
CA ALA A 503 9.84 1.06 26.15
C ALA A 503 8.62 0.16 25.90
N SER A 504 8.86 -1.08 25.46
CA SER A 504 7.83 -2.00 24.93
C SER A 504 8.10 -3.45 25.36
N ALA A 505 7.20 -4.38 25.05
CA ALA A 505 7.34 -5.76 25.54
C ALA A 505 7.10 -6.86 24.50
N VAL A 506 7.86 -7.94 24.62
CA VAL A 506 7.63 -9.22 23.94
C VAL A 506 7.41 -10.28 25.02
N VAL A 507 6.22 -10.86 25.04
CA VAL A 507 5.76 -11.71 26.15
C VAL A 507 5.28 -13.06 25.65
N MET A 508 5.92 -14.13 26.12
CA MET A 508 5.42 -15.49 26.05
C MET A 508 4.96 -15.88 27.46
N ASN A 509 3.69 -16.21 27.64
CA ASN A 509 3.23 -16.66 28.94
C ASN A 509 2.14 -17.73 28.94
N ASP A 510 2.24 -18.64 29.90
CA ASP A 510 1.22 -19.65 30.17
C ASP A 510 0.93 -20.56 28.95
N ASN A 511 1.89 -20.70 28.04
CA ASN A 511 1.74 -21.53 26.84
C ASN A 511 2.05 -22.99 27.16
N THR A 512 1.44 -23.91 26.41
CA THR A 512 1.67 -25.35 26.53
C THR A 512 1.95 -25.97 25.17
N GLY A 513 2.55 -27.16 25.13
CA GLY A 513 2.76 -27.87 23.86
C GLY A 513 4.09 -28.60 23.75
N VAL A 514 4.40 -29.01 22.52
CA VAL A 514 5.56 -29.85 22.19
C VAL A 514 6.27 -29.26 20.99
N LEU A 515 7.58 -29.07 21.12
CA LEU A 515 8.47 -28.62 20.06
C LEU A 515 9.45 -29.73 19.68
N THR A 516 9.58 -30.02 18.39
CA THR A 516 10.42 -31.14 17.94
C THR A 516 11.85 -30.77 17.53
N ASP A 517 12.14 -29.49 17.29
CA ASP A 517 13.49 -29.05 16.86
C ASP A 517 13.90 -27.69 17.47
N GLY A 518 13.07 -26.66 17.30
CA GLY A 518 13.35 -25.29 17.73
C GLY A 518 13.03 -24.96 19.20
N ALA A 519 12.78 -23.68 19.43
CA ALA A 519 12.35 -23.14 20.73
C ALA A 519 10.98 -22.44 20.63
N LEU A 520 10.35 -22.19 21.79
CA LEU A 520 9.09 -21.46 21.86
C LEU A 520 9.26 -20.05 21.28
N LEU A 521 10.36 -19.38 21.62
CA LEU A 521 10.78 -18.12 21.03
C LEU A 521 12.19 -18.25 20.46
N VAL A 522 12.35 -17.97 19.17
CA VAL A 522 13.63 -18.03 18.45
C VAL A 522 13.94 -16.66 17.85
N LEU A 523 15.04 -16.05 18.29
CA LEU A 523 15.56 -14.79 17.78
C LEU A 523 16.81 -15.07 16.95
N ARG A 524 16.75 -14.92 15.62
CA ARG A 524 17.89 -15.17 14.71
C ARG A 524 18.54 -13.88 14.20
N GLY A 525 17.71 -12.88 13.92
CA GLY A 525 18.16 -11.55 13.51
C GLY A 525 18.74 -10.73 14.66
N SER A 526 18.93 -9.43 14.45
CA SER A 526 19.27 -8.51 15.53
C SER A 526 18.14 -8.47 16.57
N ALA A 527 18.47 -8.46 17.86
CA ALA A 527 17.50 -8.39 18.94
C ALA A 527 17.94 -7.29 19.92
N SER A 528 17.19 -6.19 19.98
CA SER A 528 17.50 -5.06 20.86
C SER A 528 16.29 -4.67 21.70
N PHE A 529 16.52 -4.46 22.98
CA PHE A 529 15.52 -4.09 23.97
C PHE A 529 16.08 -2.89 24.76
N ALA A 530 15.45 -1.73 24.60
CA ALA A 530 15.92 -0.46 25.16
C ALA A 530 14.84 0.24 26.00
N SER A 531 15.28 1.20 26.82
CA SER A 531 14.40 2.15 27.55
C SER A 531 13.36 1.48 28.45
N GLY A 532 13.75 0.49 29.26
CA GLY A 532 12.81 -0.21 30.13
C GLY A 532 11.94 -1.24 29.42
N SER A 533 12.38 -1.75 28.26
CA SER A 533 11.66 -2.81 27.54
C SER A 533 11.69 -4.13 28.32
N TRP A 534 10.76 -5.02 27.99
CA TRP A 534 10.59 -6.28 28.70
C TRP A 534 10.49 -7.47 27.74
N LEU A 535 11.47 -8.37 27.82
CA LEU A 535 11.39 -9.70 27.22
C LEU A 535 11.00 -10.69 28.33
N SER A 536 9.79 -11.25 28.26
CA SER A 536 9.26 -12.14 29.30
C SER A 536 8.89 -13.50 28.72
N VAL A 537 9.41 -14.57 29.32
CA VAL A 537 9.03 -15.97 29.06
C VAL A 537 8.67 -16.58 30.41
N ARG A 538 7.37 -16.74 30.69
CA ARG A 538 6.90 -17.08 32.04
C ARG A 538 5.70 -18.03 32.08
N GLY A 539 5.72 -18.98 33.01
CA GLY A 539 4.61 -19.92 33.19
C GLY A 539 4.41 -20.89 32.02
N ASP A 540 5.33 -20.94 31.05
CA ASP A 540 5.22 -21.80 29.89
C ASP A 540 5.55 -23.26 30.27
N SER A 541 4.75 -24.22 29.82
CA SER A 541 4.95 -25.66 30.01
C SER A 541 5.16 -26.37 28.67
N ILE A 542 6.41 -26.34 28.18
CA ILE A 542 6.78 -26.80 26.83
C ILE A 542 7.72 -28.01 26.89
N SER A 543 7.40 -29.08 26.16
CA SER A 543 8.36 -30.14 25.85
C SER A 543 9.25 -29.69 24.70
N GLY A 544 10.43 -29.13 25.00
CA GLY A 544 11.37 -28.56 24.04
C GLY A 544 12.19 -27.42 24.66
N ARG A 545 12.83 -26.60 23.82
CA ARG A 545 13.54 -25.40 24.27
C ARG A 545 12.55 -24.23 24.44
N LEU A 546 12.78 -23.37 25.43
CA LEU A 546 11.93 -22.19 25.64
C LEU A 546 12.42 -20.99 24.82
N LEU A 547 13.72 -20.71 24.89
CA LEU A 547 14.29 -19.51 24.29
C LEU A 547 15.55 -19.85 23.49
N SER A 548 15.62 -19.40 22.25
CA SER A 548 16.82 -19.52 21.42
C SER A 548 17.24 -18.13 20.96
N LEU A 549 18.43 -17.71 21.35
CA LEU A 549 18.97 -16.39 21.07
C LEU A 549 20.03 -16.43 19.97
N PRO A 550 20.38 -15.28 19.36
CA PRO A 550 21.46 -15.23 18.39
C PRO A 550 22.77 -15.71 19.01
N SER A 551 23.56 -16.45 18.24
CA SER A 551 24.90 -16.88 18.64
C SER A 551 25.95 -15.84 18.28
N TYR A 552 27.03 -15.78 19.06
CA TYR A 552 28.20 -14.94 18.79
C TYR A 552 28.66 -15.03 17.31
N PRO A 553 28.99 -13.91 16.65
CA PRO A 553 29.20 -12.56 17.22
C PRO A 553 27.94 -11.72 17.44
N ARG A 554 26.74 -12.27 17.18
CA ARG A 554 25.48 -11.58 17.51
C ARG A 554 25.07 -11.89 18.96
N SER A 555 24.28 -11.01 19.56
CA SER A 555 23.68 -11.21 20.87
C SER A 555 22.35 -10.46 21.00
N VAL A 556 21.64 -10.68 22.11
CA VAL A 556 20.48 -9.87 22.49
C VAL A 556 20.94 -8.69 23.35
N GLU A 557 20.77 -7.48 22.85
CA GLU A 557 21.14 -6.28 23.59
C GLU A 557 20.00 -5.82 24.52
N LEU A 558 20.21 -5.91 25.84
CA LEU A 558 19.29 -5.41 26.87
C LEU A 558 19.86 -4.14 27.51
N ALA A 559 19.46 -2.96 27.02
CA ALA A 559 19.85 -1.67 27.58
C ALA A 559 18.77 -1.16 28.55
N GLN A 560 19.09 -1.12 29.85
CA GLN A 560 18.15 -0.73 30.91
C GLN A 560 16.80 -1.46 30.80
N SER A 561 16.84 -2.73 30.40
CA SER A 561 15.67 -3.54 30.06
C SER A 561 15.70 -4.86 30.81
N THR A 562 14.55 -5.53 30.91
CA THR A 562 14.40 -6.74 31.72
C THR A 562 14.25 -7.96 30.83
N LEU A 563 15.02 -9.02 31.13
CA LEU A 563 14.75 -10.38 30.67
C LEU A 563 14.19 -11.17 31.85
N THR A 564 12.99 -11.75 31.70
CA THR A 564 12.36 -12.59 32.71
C THR A 564 12.21 -14.02 32.19
N LEU A 565 12.77 -14.96 32.95
CA LEU A 565 12.55 -16.39 32.82
C LEU A 565 11.99 -16.87 34.16
N HIS A 566 10.68 -17.13 34.26
CA HIS A 566 10.06 -17.43 35.55
C HIS A 566 8.94 -18.47 35.47
N GLY A 567 8.97 -19.47 36.34
CA GLY A 567 7.87 -20.44 36.49
C GLY A 567 7.62 -21.33 35.28
N ASN A 568 8.59 -21.42 34.35
CA ASN A 568 8.47 -22.29 33.19
C ASN A 568 8.73 -23.76 33.60
N ALA A 569 7.96 -24.68 33.02
CA ALA A 569 8.06 -26.12 33.18
C ALA A 569 8.24 -26.79 31.80
N GLY A 570 8.59 -28.08 31.78
CA GLY A 570 8.79 -28.79 30.52
C GLY A 570 9.77 -29.94 30.58
N SER A 571 10.11 -30.45 29.40
CA SER A 571 11.06 -31.55 29.22
C SER A 571 11.98 -31.27 28.03
N GLY A 572 13.28 -31.55 28.15
CA GLY A 572 14.27 -31.34 27.08
C GLY A 572 15.68 -31.29 27.64
N SER A 573 16.70 -31.44 26.80
CA SER A 573 18.11 -31.37 27.22
C SER A 573 18.64 -29.94 27.37
N VAL A 574 18.01 -28.98 26.69
CA VAL A 574 18.44 -27.57 26.63
C VAL A 574 17.24 -26.66 26.81
N VAL A 575 17.26 -25.84 27.87
CA VAL A 575 16.20 -24.86 28.16
C VAL A 575 16.36 -23.60 27.31
N MET A 576 17.59 -23.16 27.11
CA MET A 576 17.95 -21.94 26.38
C MET A 576 19.33 -22.07 25.72
N ASP A 577 19.54 -21.40 24.58
CA ASP A 577 20.86 -21.20 23.96
C ASP A 577 21.03 -19.78 23.39
N GLY A 578 22.25 -19.47 22.92
CA GLY A 578 22.64 -18.18 22.35
C GLY A 578 23.32 -17.23 23.35
N THR A 579 23.53 -15.98 22.96
CA THR A 579 24.28 -14.96 23.72
C THR A 579 23.39 -13.76 24.04
N VAL A 580 23.39 -13.33 25.30
CA VAL A 580 22.81 -12.06 25.76
C VAL A 580 23.93 -11.05 25.91
#